data_AF-A0A139X5S6-F1
#
_entry.id   AF-A0A139X5S6-F1
#
_cell.length_a   1.000
_cell.length_b   1.000
_cell.length_c   1.000
_cell.angle_alpha   90.00
_cell.angle_beta   90.00
_cell.angle_gamma   90.00
#
_symmetry.space_group_name_H-M   'P 1'
#
loop_
_entity.id
_entity.type
_entity.pdbx_description
1 polymer ?
#
loop_
_entity_poly.entity_id
_entity_poly.type
_entity_poly.pdbx_seq_one_letter_code
_entity_poly.pdbx_strand_id
1 'polypeptide(L)'
;MNIQRKYSLPNCTLLLEGLSDATRAAHLQELRPELSILVNAECYISGYKKPISGGREFFESLVRAVSAYAQEFLSNIPHAQAHDSESELVQLQKVSSDRHRLTVHYENASQETGANSHGQQATEIDLNTVQLFDLVEAIDQFFADSQTLPELSLKVQPVARRYGNFSQALVKQAVPVGIGVTSLAAAAVAFSIIPVPEVRPPQQNNTQKTSSTTSRTNNLASPTVTPTPTPNEPIAASPTFTPTPTAAASTPASLAASVNPTTPTPTPNTPTATATTPNPTAVKDLEALLNTVPEITDASVLRALQRQVYNQINPEWANRSALTQDSVFRVGVAGDGSLIGYKAVNKESNDAVAKTPLPKLLYNPAGSRGPITNEPIAQFKVVFTNRGILEISPWRGYTKTPEVIGSKITDTNTVSTLNKKLTDTIRQSLSNTTSFPKDLKYRVALNKEGTIADYEPLNQVAFDYFRQTPLPKMFQDVYGSNVAAPNSKEPLAHFQVVFKPNGNLEVTPWKGYGQ
;
A
#
# COMPACT_ATOMS: atom_id res chain seq x y z
N MET A 1 17.48 -0.07 -5.79
CA MET A 1 18.44 0.13 -4.67
C MET A 1 17.71 0.82 -3.52
N ASN A 2 18.20 0.80 -2.27
CA ASN A 2 17.63 1.64 -1.21
C ASN A 2 18.09 3.10 -1.39
N ILE A 3 17.17 4.05 -1.21
CA ILE A 3 17.33 5.48 -1.43
C ILE A 3 16.65 6.23 -0.29
N GLN A 4 17.32 7.24 0.23
CA GLN A 4 16.75 8.16 1.20
C GLN A 4 16.67 9.58 0.63
N ARG A 5 15.56 10.26 0.93
CA ARG A 5 15.27 11.64 0.55
C ARG A 5 14.97 12.42 1.83
N LYS A 6 15.53 13.61 1.97
CA LYS A 6 15.43 14.43 3.19
C LYS A 6 15.09 15.87 2.80
N TYR A 7 14.02 16.40 3.38
CA TYR A 7 13.58 17.79 3.27
C TYR A 7 13.68 18.38 4.67
N SER A 8 14.53 19.40 4.86
CA SER A 8 15.01 19.82 6.18
C SER A 8 14.80 21.32 6.39
N LEU A 9 13.81 21.65 7.20
CA LEU A 9 13.42 22.99 7.62
C LEU A 9 13.82 23.20 9.10
N PRO A 10 13.82 24.45 9.63
CA PRO A 10 14.27 24.73 11.00
C PRO A 10 13.48 23.99 12.09
N ASN A 11 12.17 23.80 11.90
CA ASN A 11 11.28 23.14 12.87
C ASN A 11 10.65 21.83 12.38
N CYS A 12 10.88 21.45 11.12
CA CYS A 12 10.39 20.20 10.53
C CYS A 12 11.50 19.52 9.72
N THR A 13 11.63 18.20 9.81
CA THR A 13 12.42 17.42 8.86
C THR A 13 11.62 16.21 8.40
N LEU A 14 11.34 16.14 7.11
CA LEU A 14 10.68 15.02 6.45
C LEU A 14 11.75 14.11 5.83
N LEU A 15 11.71 12.82 6.17
CA LEU A 15 12.64 11.80 5.75
C LEU A 15 11.85 10.67 5.08
N LEU A 16 12.12 10.42 3.79
CA LEU A 16 11.48 9.36 3.01
C LEU A 16 12.54 8.32 2.63
N GLU A 17 12.37 7.09 3.07
CA GLU A 17 13.20 5.94 2.71
C GLU A 17 12.43 5.02 1.77
N GLY A 18 13.07 4.58 0.69
CA GLY A 18 12.39 3.87 -0.38
C GLY A 18 13.30 3.17 -1.37
N LEU A 19 12.71 2.55 -2.39
CA LEU A 19 13.43 1.77 -3.40
C LEU A 19 13.36 2.44 -4.78
N SER A 20 14.47 2.35 -5.52
CA SER A 20 14.49 2.55 -6.98
C SER A 20 14.25 1.26 -7.76
N ASP A 21 13.55 1.41 -8.88
CA ASP A 21 13.56 0.42 -9.96
C ASP A 21 14.94 0.40 -10.64
N ALA A 22 15.63 -0.74 -10.54
CA ALA A 22 16.96 -0.93 -11.10
C ALA A 22 16.99 -0.97 -12.63
N THR A 23 15.84 -1.17 -13.30
CA THR A 23 15.77 -1.27 -14.77
C THR A 23 15.90 0.08 -15.47
N ARG A 24 15.46 1.19 -14.86
CA ARG A 24 15.68 2.56 -15.36
C ARG A 24 17.10 3.08 -15.15
N ALA A 25 17.82 2.56 -14.16
CA ALA A 25 19.14 3.08 -13.76
C ALA A 25 20.27 2.78 -14.77
N ALA A 26 20.06 1.89 -15.74
CA ALA A 26 21.09 1.45 -16.67
C ALA A 26 21.39 2.43 -17.83
N HIS A 27 20.58 3.48 -18.04
CA HIS A 27 20.60 4.25 -19.28
C HIS A 27 20.88 5.76 -19.15
N LEU A 28 21.07 6.27 -17.91
CA LEU A 28 21.18 7.71 -17.64
C LEU A 28 22.17 7.99 -16.48
N GLN A 29 23.47 8.07 -16.78
CA GLN A 29 24.54 8.37 -15.81
C GLN A 29 24.45 9.75 -15.13
N GLU A 30 23.58 10.66 -15.58
CA GLU A 30 23.50 12.05 -15.09
C GLU A 30 22.32 12.34 -14.16
N LEU A 31 21.39 11.38 -13.97
CA LEU A 31 20.16 11.60 -13.18
C LEU A 31 20.21 10.92 -11.81
N ARG A 32 19.80 11.68 -10.77
CA ARG A 32 19.64 11.17 -9.40
C ARG A 32 18.62 10.02 -9.40
N PRO A 33 18.94 8.83 -8.88
CA PRO A 33 18.05 7.67 -8.95
C PRO A 33 16.65 7.92 -8.37
N GLU A 34 15.62 7.62 -9.16
CA GLU A 34 14.20 7.78 -8.82
C GLU A 34 13.82 6.91 -7.61
N LEU A 35 13.21 7.48 -6.58
CA LEU A 35 12.56 6.74 -5.49
C LEU A 35 11.10 6.53 -5.89
N SER A 36 10.76 5.35 -6.42
CA SER A 36 9.39 5.05 -6.90
C SER A 36 8.54 4.29 -5.87
N ILE A 37 9.16 3.69 -4.85
CA ILE A 37 8.46 2.92 -3.80
C ILE A 37 8.85 3.46 -2.43
N LEU A 38 7.90 3.97 -1.65
CA LEU A 38 8.10 4.40 -0.27
C LEU A 38 8.06 3.17 0.68
N VAL A 39 9.10 3.00 1.49
CA VAL A 39 9.21 1.96 2.52
C VAL A 39 8.85 2.52 3.90
N ASN A 40 9.40 3.69 4.24
CA ASN A 40 9.18 4.39 5.51
C ASN A 40 9.18 5.90 5.27
N ALA A 41 8.29 6.62 5.94
CA ALA A 41 8.25 8.07 6.00
C ALA A 41 8.28 8.51 7.46
N GLU A 42 9.17 9.43 7.80
CA GLU A 42 9.34 9.96 9.14
C GLU A 42 9.32 11.50 9.08
N CYS A 43 8.55 12.12 9.97
CA CYS A 43 8.55 13.56 10.16
C CYS A 43 8.97 13.90 11.59
N TYR A 44 10.07 14.64 11.69
CA TYR A 44 10.66 15.11 12.93
C TYR A 44 10.24 16.56 13.15
N ILE A 45 9.52 16.83 14.25
CA ILE A 45 9.11 18.18 14.64
C ILE A 45 9.96 18.67 15.81
N SER A 46 10.54 19.86 15.70
CA SER A 46 11.33 20.48 16.77
C SER A 46 10.52 20.60 18.07
N GLY A 47 11.07 20.11 19.19
CA GLY A 47 10.40 20.02 20.48
C GLY A 47 9.81 18.64 20.81
N TYR A 48 9.66 17.76 19.82
CA TYR A 48 9.15 16.39 20.01
C TYR A 48 10.29 15.36 19.90
N LYS A 49 10.38 14.45 20.88
CA LYS A 49 11.50 13.49 21.00
C LYS A 49 11.39 12.25 20.10
N LYS A 50 10.20 11.98 19.56
CA LYS A 50 9.93 10.87 18.64
C LYS A 50 9.44 11.46 17.32
N PRO A 51 9.93 11.00 16.16
CA PRO A 51 9.28 11.32 14.90
C PRO A 51 7.89 10.71 14.86
N ILE A 52 6.98 11.32 14.12
CA ILE A 52 5.82 10.61 13.60
C ILE A 52 6.29 9.81 12.38
N SER A 53 6.02 8.50 12.38
CA SER A 53 6.49 7.61 11.31
C SER A 53 5.40 6.65 10.84
N GLY A 54 5.55 6.17 9.62
CA GLY A 54 4.68 5.16 9.03
C GLY A 54 5.02 4.86 7.58
N GLY A 55 4.28 3.93 6.98
CA GLY A 55 4.42 3.58 5.57
C GLY A 55 3.76 4.60 4.63
N ARG A 56 3.53 4.16 3.38
CA ARG A 56 2.92 4.99 2.32
C ARG A 56 1.58 5.61 2.73
N GLU A 57 0.65 4.84 3.29
CA GLU A 57 -0.68 5.33 3.70
C GLU A 57 -0.60 6.46 4.74
N PHE A 58 0.35 6.37 5.69
CA PHE A 58 0.59 7.45 6.66
C PHE A 58 1.08 8.71 5.95
N PHE A 59 2.03 8.59 5.01
CA PHE A 59 2.55 9.75 4.29
C PHE A 59 1.50 10.39 3.38
N GLU A 60 0.70 9.59 2.66
CA GLU A 60 -0.41 10.11 1.84
C GLU A 60 -1.49 10.81 2.69
N SER A 61 -1.80 10.26 3.87
CA SER A 61 -2.73 10.90 4.82
C SER A 61 -2.15 12.18 5.42
N LEU A 62 -0.86 12.19 5.79
CA LEU A 62 -0.16 13.38 6.29
C LEU A 62 -0.19 14.51 5.27
N VAL A 63 0.20 14.20 4.03
CA VAL A 63 0.21 15.14 2.91
C VAL A 63 -1.19 15.71 2.67
N ARG A 64 -2.22 14.86 2.60
CA ARG A 64 -3.60 15.31 2.36
C ARG A 64 -4.13 16.19 3.51
N ALA A 65 -3.96 15.75 4.76
CA ALA A 65 -4.45 16.47 5.93
C ALA A 65 -3.76 17.83 6.09
N VAL A 66 -2.43 17.90 5.88
CA VAL A 66 -1.68 19.17 5.95
C VAL A 66 -2.11 20.12 4.82
N SER A 67 -2.21 19.65 3.58
CA SER A 67 -2.64 20.51 2.46
C SER A 67 -4.08 21.00 2.60
N ALA A 68 -5.00 20.15 3.05
CA ALA A 68 -6.40 20.50 3.30
C ALA A 68 -6.52 21.55 4.42
N TYR A 69 -5.83 21.33 5.53
CA TYR A 69 -5.82 22.24 6.67
C TYR A 69 -5.14 23.58 6.36
N ALA A 70 -4.02 23.58 5.64
CA ALA A 70 -3.33 24.79 5.22
C ALA A 70 -4.21 25.66 4.32
N GLN A 71 -4.98 25.04 3.41
CA GLN A 71 -5.94 25.76 2.58
C GLN A 71 -7.06 26.40 3.41
N GLU A 72 -7.65 25.69 4.36
CA GLU A 72 -8.65 26.27 5.28
C GLU A 72 -8.05 27.41 6.12
N PHE A 73 -6.89 27.19 6.75
CA PHE A 73 -6.25 28.16 7.64
C PHE A 73 -5.82 29.44 6.92
N LEU A 74 -5.31 29.33 5.67
CA LEU A 74 -4.88 30.48 4.88
C LEU A 74 -6.03 31.19 4.15
N SER A 75 -7.08 30.47 3.73
CA SER A 75 -8.23 31.08 3.03
C SER A 75 -9.33 31.58 3.96
N ASN A 76 -9.37 31.08 5.21
CA ASN A 76 -10.47 31.25 6.16
C ASN A 76 -11.84 30.78 5.60
N ILE A 77 -11.82 29.82 4.65
CA ILE A 77 -12.99 29.15 4.09
C ILE A 77 -13.01 27.71 4.62
N PRO A 78 -14.08 27.25 5.30
CA PRO A 78 -14.18 25.88 5.79
C PRO A 78 -14.04 24.86 4.66
N HIS A 79 -13.17 23.87 4.83
CA HIS A 79 -12.91 22.86 3.83
C HIS A 79 -13.47 21.52 4.28
N ALA A 80 -14.51 21.03 3.60
CA ALA A 80 -15.19 19.79 4.00
C ALA A 80 -14.25 18.57 4.10
N GLN A 81 -13.15 18.57 3.33
CA GLN A 81 -12.11 17.53 3.37
C GLN A 81 -11.16 17.65 4.57
N ALA A 82 -11.02 18.84 5.17
CA ALA A 82 -10.29 19.02 6.43
C ALA A 82 -11.10 18.56 7.67
N HIS A 83 -12.35 18.11 7.47
CA HIS A 83 -13.25 17.62 8.53
C HIS A 83 -13.78 16.21 8.26
N ASP A 84 -13.22 15.46 7.30
CA ASP A 84 -13.60 14.07 7.00
C ASP A 84 -13.00 13.10 8.05
N SER A 85 -13.49 13.24 9.28
CA SER A 85 -12.90 12.68 10.50
C SER A 85 -13.12 11.18 10.69
N GLU A 86 -13.77 10.48 9.74
CA GLU A 86 -14.16 9.07 9.88
C GLU A 86 -13.18 8.05 9.26
N SER A 87 -12.12 8.44 8.53
CA SER A 87 -11.22 7.47 7.88
C SER A 87 -9.75 7.87 7.66
N GLU A 88 -9.29 9.03 8.13
CA GLU A 88 -7.88 9.46 7.93
C GLU A 88 -6.95 9.04 9.09
N LEU A 89 -5.76 8.53 8.75
CA LEU A 89 -4.72 8.12 9.70
C LEU A 89 -4.09 9.32 10.43
N VAL A 90 -4.08 10.47 9.74
CA VAL A 90 -3.56 11.75 10.20
C VAL A 90 -4.66 12.78 10.10
N GLN A 91 -4.91 13.50 11.18
CA GLN A 91 -5.88 14.59 11.26
C GLN A 91 -5.18 15.86 11.74
N LEU A 92 -5.64 17.03 11.29
CA LEU A 92 -5.07 18.31 11.69
C LEU A 92 -6.20 19.31 11.99
N GLN A 93 -6.21 19.84 13.22
CA GLN A 93 -7.29 20.70 13.71
C GLN A 93 -6.77 21.96 14.41
N LYS A 94 -7.57 23.03 14.41
CA LYS A 94 -7.24 24.30 15.07
C LYS A 94 -7.57 24.23 16.56
N VAL A 95 -6.59 24.49 17.43
CA VAL A 95 -6.78 24.52 18.90
C VAL A 95 -6.88 25.95 19.42
N SER A 96 -6.06 26.87 18.89
CA SER A 96 -6.10 28.30 19.17
C SER A 96 -5.76 29.11 17.90
N SER A 97 -5.53 30.42 18.04
CA SER A 97 -5.02 31.27 16.95
C SER A 97 -3.66 30.84 16.42
N ASP A 98 -2.83 30.29 17.30
CA ASP A 98 -1.39 30.04 17.16
C ASP A 98 -1.00 28.56 17.35
N ARG A 99 -1.96 27.69 17.68
CA ARG A 99 -1.75 26.27 17.99
C ARG A 99 -2.67 25.35 17.18
N HIS A 100 -2.07 24.32 16.60
CA HIS A 100 -2.68 23.38 15.66
C HIS A 100 -2.37 21.96 16.14
N ARG A 101 -3.36 21.09 16.28
CA ARG A 101 -3.15 19.71 16.74
C ARG A 101 -3.09 18.78 15.55
N LEU A 102 -1.92 18.20 15.33
CA LEU A 102 -1.70 17.06 14.46
C LEU A 102 -1.95 15.79 15.28
N THR A 103 -3.01 15.06 14.97
CA THR A 103 -3.33 13.78 15.58
C THR A 103 -2.98 12.67 14.61
N VAL A 104 -2.06 11.78 14.99
CA VAL A 104 -1.74 10.57 14.22
C VAL A 104 -2.24 9.36 14.98
N HIS A 105 -3.14 8.59 14.37
CA HIS A 105 -3.77 7.43 15.00
C HIS A 105 -2.93 6.18 14.80
N TYR A 106 -2.30 5.68 15.87
CA TYR A 106 -1.60 4.40 15.88
C TYR A 106 -2.49 3.34 16.51
N GLU A 107 -2.92 2.34 15.72
CA GLU A 107 -3.65 1.21 16.28
C GLU A 107 -2.66 0.30 16.99
N ASN A 108 -2.63 0.32 18.33
CA ASN A 108 -1.85 -0.63 19.14
C ASN A 108 -2.73 -1.82 19.52
N ALA A 109 -2.28 -3.02 19.13
CA ALA A 109 -2.95 -4.28 19.45
C ALA A 109 -2.70 -4.64 20.92
N SER A 110 -3.58 -4.15 21.79
CA SER A 110 -3.56 -4.47 23.22
C SER A 110 -4.97 -4.38 23.79
N GLN A 111 -5.70 -5.49 23.75
CA GLN A 111 -6.86 -5.71 24.63
C GLN A 111 -7.01 -7.21 24.91
N GLU A 112 -6.25 -7.67 25.89
CA GLU A 112 -6.73 -8.78 26.72
C GLU A 112 -7.85 -8.28 27.65
N THR A 113 -8.68 -9.22 28.08
CA THR A 113 -9.96 -9.04 28.77
C THR A 113 -9.90 -8.20 30.06
N GLY A 114 -10.80 -7.22 30.19
CA GLY A 114 -11.33 -6.79 31.51
C GLY A 114 -11.27 -5.30 31.84
N ALA A 115 -12.46 -4.72 32.08
CA ALA A 115 -12.74 -3.49 32.84
C ALA A 115 -12.09 -2.14 32.42
N ASN A 116 -12.94 -1.23 31.92
CA ASN A 116 -12.86 0.23 32.00
C ASN A 116 -11.48 0.93 31.95
N SER A 117 -11.03 1.31 30.76
CA SER A 117 -10.46 2.66 30.51
C SER A 117 -10.35 2.96 29.00
N HIS A 118 -10.56 4.23 28.62
CA HIS A 118 -10.32 4.69 27.25
C HIS A 118 -8.81 4.72 26.94
N GLY A 119 -8.42 4.31 25.73
CA GLY A 119 -7.00 4.26 25.36
C GLY A 119 -6.71 3.99 23.88
N GLN A 120 -7.38 4.69 22.95
CA GLN A 120 -6.85 4.78 21.59
C GLN A 120 -5.50 5.50 21.63
N GLN A 121 -4.41 4.85 21.23
CA GLN A 121 -3.07 5.46 21.26
C GLN A 121 -2.84 6.33 20.01
N ALA A 122 -3.57 7.44 19.93
CA ALA A 122 -3.18 8.54 19.06
C ALA A 122 -1.94 9.25 19.64
N THR A 123 -0.97 9.59 18.80
CA THR A 123 0.02 10.61 19.19
C THR A 123 -0.52 11.95 18.75
N GLU A 124 -0.84 12.79 19.73
CA GLU A 124 -1.21 14.19 19.51
C GLU A 124 0.05 15.07 19.61
N ILE A 125 0.25 15.90 18.59
CA ILE A 125 1.35 16.85 18.48
C ILE A 125 0.73 18.23 18.29
N ASP A 126 0.80 19.06 19.33
CA ASP A 126 0.43 20.47 19.24
C ASP A 126 1.58 21.25 18.59
N LEU A 127 1.39 21.61 17.32
CA LEU A 127 2.25 22.47 16.52
C LEU A 127 1.92 23.94 16.80
N ASN A 128 2.94 24.79 16.86
CA ASN A 128 2.77 26.24 16.67
C ASN A 128 2.68 26.57 15.17
N THR A 129 2.23 27.78 14.83
CA THR A 129 2.06 28.19 13.43
C THR A 129 3.34 28.16 12.59
N VAL A 130 4.52 28.36 13.18
CA VAL A 130 5.82 28.27 12.47
C VAL A 130 6.15 26.80 12.15
N GLN A 131 5.95 25.89 13.10
CA GLN A 131 6.09 24.44 12.88
C GLN A 131 5.12 23.91 11.81
N LEU A 132 3.89 24.45 11.78
CA LEU A 132 2.93 24.13 10.72
C LEU A 132 3.44 24.59 9.35
N PHE A 133 3.94 25.82 9.22
CA PHE A 133 4.44 26.31 7.93
C PHE A 133 5.70 25.57 7.49
N ASP A 134 6.63 25.23 8.39
CA ASP A 134 7.78 24.38 8.08
C ASP A 134 7.37 22.97 7.62
N LEU A 135 6.23 22.44 8.10
CA LEU A 135 5.66 21.16 7.66
C LEU A 135 5.01 21.26 6.27
N VAL A 136 4.29 22.35 5.99
CA VAL A 136 3.73 22.64 4.65
C VAL A 136 4.87 22.77 3.63
N GLU A 137 5.87 23.59 3.93
CA GLU A 137 7.04 23.84 3.07
C GLU A 137 7.85 22.53 2.83
N ALA A 138 8.00 21.66 3.84
CA ALA A 138 8.65 20.36 3.65
C ALA A 138 7.87 19.43 2.69
N ILE A 139 6.54 19.54 2.64
CA ILE A 139 5.68 18.81 1.71
C ILE A 139 5.71 19.44 0.30
N ASP A 140 5.75 20.76 0.20
CA ASP A 140 5.87 21.46 -1.08
C ASP A 140 7.25 21.20 -1.73
N GLN A 141 8.33 21.16 -0.94
CA GLN A 141 9.67 20.73 -1.40
C GLN A 141 9.70 19.25 -1.83
N PHE A 142 8.90 18.39 -1.21
CA PHE A 142 8.71 17.01 -1.67
C PHE A 142 8.03 17.00 -3.06
N PHE A 143 6.94 17.75 -3.27
CA PHE A 143 6.29 17.82 -4.58
C PHE A 143 7.14 18.49 -5.68
N ALA A 144 8.11 19.33 -5.31
CA ALA A 144 9.09 19.88 -6.24
C ALA A 144 10.17 18.85 -6.67
N ASP A 145 10.37 17.76 -5.92
CA ASP A 145 11.35 16.71 -6.25
C ASP A 145 10.73 15.64 -7.16
N SER A 146 10.73 15.91 -8.47
CA SER A 146 10.22 15.01 -9.52
C SER A 146 10.88 13.62 -9.59
N GLN A 147 11.92 13.38 -8.79
CA GLN A 147 12.59 12.09 -8.65
C GLN A 147 12.19 11.33 -7.37
N THR A 148 11.20 11.80 -6.62
CA THR A 148 10.68 11.15 -5.40
C THR A 148 9.17 10.98 -5.47
N LEU A 149 8.73 9.72 -5.56
CA LEU A 149 7.33 9.31 -5.66
C LEU A 149 6.54 10.06 -6.76
N PRO A 150 6.98 10.02 -8.04
CA PRO A 150 6.30 10.75 -9.13
C PRO A 150 4.84 10.30 -9.36
N GLU A 151 4.45 9.12 -8.89
CA GLU A 151 3.07 8.60 -8.90
C GLU A 151 2.17 9.25 -7.84
N LEU A 152 2.72 9.90 -6.81
CA LEU A 152 1.96 10.58 -5.77
C LEU A 152 1.63 12.01 -6.23
N SER A 153 0.38 12.25 -6.64
CA SER A 153 -0.10 13.58 -7.00
C SER A 153 -1.17 14.12 -6.05
N LEU A 154 -1.00 15.37 -5.64
CA LEU A 154 -1.96 16.08 -4.80
C LEU A 154 -3.14 16.54 -5.64
N LYS A 155 -4.29 15.84 -5.53
CA LYS A 155 -5.54 16.27 -6.15
C LYS A 155 -6.20 17.42 -5.36
N VAL A 156 -5.58 18.60 -5.38
CA VAL A 156 -6.16 19.82 -4.82
C VAL A 156 -7.44 20.15 -5.59
N GLN A 157 -8.59 20.08 -4.94
CA GLN A 157 -9.85 20.52 -5.52
C GLN A 157 -9.98 22.04 -5.32
N PRO A 158 -10.14 22.84 -6.39
CA PRO A 158 -10.26 24.29 -6.24
C PRO A 158 -11.55 24.62 -5.47
N VAL A 159 -11.40 25.20 -4.28
CA VAL A 159 -12.53 25.58 -3.42
C VAL A 159 -13.36 26.66 -4.13
N ALA A 160 -14.54 26.27 -4.60
CA ALA A 160 -15.48 27.21 -5.19
C ALA A 160 -15.91 28.24 -4.14
N ARG A 161 -15.56 29.52 -4.36
CA ARG A 161 -16.02 30.66 -3.55
C ARG A 161 -17.54 30.82 -3.68
N ARG A 162 -18.30 30.01 -2.94
CA ARG A 162 -19.72 30.29 -2.74
C ARG A 162 -19.85 31.45 -1.78
N TYR A 163 -20.62 32.45 -2.24
CA TYR A 163 -20.94 33.67 -1.51
C TYR A 163 -21.29 33.40 -0.05
N GLY A 164 -20.78 34.24 0.85
CA GLY A 164 -21.17 34.21 2.25
C GLY A 164 -22.67 34.40 2.41
N ASN A 165 -23.25 33.66 3.36
CA ASN A 165 -24.67 33.73 3.69
C ASN A 165 -25.05 35.16 4.12
N PHE A 166 -25.73 35.92 3.27
CA PHE A 166 -26.60 36.98 3.76
C PHE A 166 -27.91 36.38 4.25
N SER A 167 -28.15 36.59 5.54
CA SER A 167 -29.27 36.04 6.29
C SER A 167 -30.62 36.38 5.68
N GLN A 168 -31.46 35.34 5.60
CA GLN A 168 -32.88 35.41 5.31
C GLN A 168 -33.61 36.28 6.36
N ALA A 169 -33.82 37.56 6.06
CA ALA A 169 -34.60 38.48 6.90
C ALA A 169 -35.51 39.38 6.05
N LEU A 170 -36.79 39.03 6.04
CA LEU A 170 -37.94 39.94 5.94
C LEU A 170 -38.02 40.91 4.73
N VAL A 171 -38.61 40.46 3.61
CA VAL A 171 -39.65 41.26 2.90
C VAL A 171 -40.78 40.32 2.44
N LYS A 172 -42.03 40.71 2.71
CA LYS A 172 -43.24 40.00 2.25
C LYS A 172 -43.54 40.32 0.77
N GLN A 173 -44.15 39.34 0.09
CA GLN A 173 -45.25 39.57 -0.86
C GLN A 173 -45.00 40.50 -2.07
N ALA A 174 -44.71 39.88 -3.22
CA ALA A 174 -45.19 40.36 -4.51
C ALA A 174 -45.36 39.19 -5.48
N VAL A 175 -46.59 38.94 -5.94
CA VAL A 175 -46.88 38.11 -7.12
C VAL A 175 -47.24 39.07 -8.25
N PRO A 176 -46.47 39.12 -9.35
CA PRO A 176 -46.92 39.72 -10.59
C PRO A 176 -47.53 38.64 -11.49
N VAL A 177 -48.79 38.84 -11.83
CA VAL A 177 -49.54 38.12 -12.87
C VAL A 177 -48.79 38.17 -14.21
N GLY A 178 -48.73 37.06 -14.93
CA GLY A 178 -48.21 37.05 -16.29
C GLY A 178 -49.23 37.55 -17.32
N ILE A 179 -48.82 38.47 -18.19
CA ILE A 179 -49.36 38.79 -19.52
C ILE A 179 -48.18 39.35 -20.32
N GLY A 180 -47.95 38.89 -21.55
CA GLY A 180 -46.82 39.36 -22.38
C GLY A 180 -46.48 38.38 -23.50
N VAL A 181 -47.28 38.38 -24.56
CA VAL A 181 -47.18 37.44 -25.68
C VAL A 181 -46.43 38.08 -26.86
N THR A 182 -45.69 37.25 -27.62
CA THR A 182 -45.18 37.44 -28.99
C THR A 182 -44.02 38.40 -29.31
N SER A 183 -43.11 37.86 -30.14
CA SER A 183 -42.38 38.53 -31.25
C SER A 183 -41.25 39.53 -30.96
N LEU A 184 -39.99 39.03 -31.04
CA LEU A 184 -39.11 39.43 -32.15
C LEU A 184 -37.97 38.43 -32.37
N ALA A 185 -37.70 38.10 -33.63
CA ALA A 185 -36.46 37.45 -34.05
C ALA A 185 -35.53 38.49 -34.70
N ALA A 186 -34.22 38.27 -34.58
CA ALA A 186 -33.13 38.93 -35.32
C ALA A 186 -33.02 40.47 -35.24
N ALA A 187 -32.02 40.94 -34.47
CA ALA A 187 -31.24 42.13 -34.82
C ALA A 187 -29.85 42.05 -34.17
N ALA A 188 -28.88 41.45 -34.88
CA ALA A 188 -27.47 41.68 -34.57
C ALA A 188 -27.06 43.03 -35.19
N VAL A 189 -26.50 43.94 -34.38
CA VAL A 189 -25.56 45.05 -34.68
C VAL A 189 -25.55 45.99 -33.46
N ALA A 190 -24.52 45.89 -32.62
CA ALA A 190 -24.27 46.83 -31.51
C ALA A 190 -22.83 46.86 -30.96
N PHE A 191 -21.87 46.11 -31.54
CA PHE A 191 -20.49 46.00 -31.02
C PHE A 191 -19.40 46.31 -32.06
N SER A 192 -19.70 47.16 -33.05
CA SER A 192 -18.74 47.55 -34.12
C SER A 192 -17.98 48.85 -33.85
N ILE A 193 -18.00 49.38 -32.61
CA ILE A 193 -17.41 50.69 -32.24
C ILE A 193 -16.23 50.55 -31.24
N ILE A 194 -15.89 49.33 -30.81
CA ILE A 194 -14.69 49.08 -30.01
C ILE A 194 -13.55 48.66 -30.94
N PRO A 195 -12.50 49.48 -31.15
CA PRO A 195 -11.35 49.07 -31.94
C PRO A 195 -10.59 47.95 -31.23
N VAL A 196 -10.32 46.86 -31.96
CA VAL A 196 -9.59 45.71 -31.44
C VAL A 196 -8.10 46.08 -31.28
N PRO A 197 -7.48 45.89 -30.11
CA PRO A 197 -6.06 46.19 -29.92
C PRO A 197 -5.17 45.21 -30.70
N GLU A 198 -4.18 45.73 -31.43
CA GLU A 198 -3.20 44.91 -32.16
C GLU A 198 -2.25 44.17 -31.22
N VAL A 199 -2.22 42.84 -31.32
CA VAL A 199 -1.20 42.00 -30.68
C VAL A 199 -0.02 41.88 -31.64
N ARG A 200 1.14 42.47 -31.30
CA ARG A 200 2.40 42.26 -32.04
C ARG A 200 2.99 40.88 -31.73
N PRO A 201 3.23 40.02 -32.74
CA PRO A 201 4.09 38.85 -32.58
C PRO A 201 5.56 39.28 -32.47
N PRO A 202 6.38 38.65 -31.61
CA PRO A 202 7.83 38.85 -31.63
C PRO A 202 8.44 38.26 -32.92
N GLN A 203 9.33 39.01 -33.57
CA GLN A 203 10.02 38.54 -34.78
C GLN A 203 10.96 37.36 -34.51
N GLN A 204 10.83 36.29 -35.30
CA GLN A 204 11.92 35.34 -35.52
C GLN A 204 12.94 35.96 -36.49
N ASN A 205 14.14 36.28 -36.00
CA ASN A 205 15.28 36.56 -36.88
C ASN A 205 16.09 35.28 -37.10
N ASN A 206 15.95 34.69 -38.29
CA ASN A 206 16.91 33.73 -38.84
C ASN A 206 17.48 34.32 -40.14
N THR A 207 18.76 34.72 -40.09
CA THR A 207 19.58 34.91 -41.30
C THR A 207 20.95 34.27 -41.09
N GLN A 208 21.49 33.74 -42.18
CA GLN A 208 22.39 32.61 -42.16
C GLN A 208 23.78 32.99 -42.70
N LYS A 209 24.81 32.80 -41.86
CA LYS A 209 26.15 32.27 -42.22
C LYS A 209 27.02 33.07 -43.23
N THR A 210 28.25 33.43 -42.83
CA THR A 210 29.55 32.94 -43.40
C THR A 210 30.73 33.89 -43.10
N SER A 211 31.80 33.30 -42.54
CA SER A 211 33.27 33.55 -42.61
C SER A 211 33.83 34.87 -43.23
N SER A 212 34.99 35.45 -42.84
CA SER A 212 36.22 34.89 -42.23
C SER A 212 37.27 35.97 -41.78
N THR A 213 38.34 35.53 -41.11
CA THR A 213 39.75 36.05 -41.22
C THR A 213 40.24 37.27 -40.39
N THR A 214 40.88 36.95 -39.25
CA THR A 214 42.25 37.36 -38.81
C THR A 214 42.66 38.83 -38.58
N SER A 215 43.02 39.19 -37.33
CA SER A 215 44.40 39.62 -36.93
C SER A 215 44.54 40.13 -35.47
N ARG A 216 45.53 39.57 -34.74
CA ARG A 216 46.50 40.15 -33.75
C ARG A 216 46.22 41.59 -33.21
N THR A 217 46.42 41.96 -31.93
CA THR A 217 47.18 41.43 -30.75
C THR A 217 46.67 42.19 -29.48
N ASN A 218 47.13 42.06 -28.22
CA ASN A 218 48.34 41.47 -27.61
C ASN A 218 48.16 41.01 -26.13
N ASN A 219 49.26 40.49 -25.57
CA ASN A 219 49.64 40.21 -24.17
C ASN A 219 49.44 41.36 -23.15
N LEU A 220 49.53 41.19 -21.82
CA LEU A 220 50.01 40.11 -20.91
C LEU A 220 49.08 40.11 -19.65
N ALA A 221 49.17 39.34 -18.55
CA ALA A 221 50.23 38.51 -17.95
C ALA A 221 49.66 37.42 -16.99
N SER A 222 50.53 36.89 -16.10
CA SER A 222 50.26 35.95 -14.99
C SER A 222 51.21 36.28 -13.81
N PRO A 223 51.07 35.69 -12.60
CA PRO A 223 51.63 34.36 -12.28
C PRO A 223 50.64 33.47 -11.49
N THR A 224 50.64 32.12 -11.46
CA THR A 224 51.68 31.06 -11.50
C THR A 224 52.47 30.84 -10.20
N VAL A 225 52.19 29.74 -9.49
CA VAL A 225 53.19 28.85 -8.86
C VAL A 225 52.62 27.44 -8.65
N THR A 226 53.41 26.43 -9.03
CA THR A 226 53.30 25.00 -8.67
C THR A 226 54.71 24.52 -8.31
N PRO A 227 54.88 23.59 -7.35
CA PRO A 227 55.82 22.49 -7.58
C PRO A 227 55.36 21.12 -7.05
N THR A 228 56.03 20.08 -7.59
CA THR A 228 55.85 18.61 -7.44
C THR A 228 57.24 17.98 -7.71
N PRO A 229 57.64 16.75 -7.29
CA PRO A 229 57.31 15.85 -6.17
C PRO A 229 58.59 15.41 -5.37
N THR A 230 58.64 14.13 -4.92
CA THR A 230 59.77 13.20 -4.58
C THR A 230 60.03 12.92 -3.06
N PRO A 231 60.75 11.83 -2.65
CA PRO A 231 60.10 10.68 -1.99
C PRO A 231 60.69 10.29 -0.60
N ASN A 232 60.04 9.36 0.12
CA ASN A 232 60.74 8.37 0.97
C ASN A 232 59.83 7.20 1.43
N GLU A 233 60.35 5.98 1.26
CA GLU A 233 60.04 4.75 2.02
C GLU A 233 61.17 4.57 3.07
N PRO A 234 61.20 3.51 3.91
CA PRO A 234 60.14 2.64 4.41
C PRO A 234 60.15 2.58 5.98
N ILE A 235 59.36 1.67 6.58
CA ILE A 235 59.80 0.66 7.58
C ILE A 235 58.58 -0.10 8.11
N ALA A 236 58.74 -1.42 8.27
CA ALA A 236 57.69 -2.34 8.68
C ALA A 236 57.61 -2.52 10.21
N ALA A 237 56.43 -2.94 10.70
CA ALA A 237 56.32 -3.96 11.75
C ALA A 237 54.90 -4.56 11.80
N SER A 238 54.78 -5.85 11.50
CA SER A 238 53.75 -6.71 12.12
C SER A 238 54.19 -7.01 13.55
N PRO A 239 53.28 -7.31 14.49
CA PRO A 239 53.19 -8.72 14.83
C PRO A 239 51.77 -9.27 15.03
N THR A 240 51.57 -10.43 14.40
CA THR A 240 50.65 -11.50 14.77
C THR A 240 50.64 -11.79 16.27
N PHE A 241 49.45 -12.01 16.85
CA PHE A 241 49.31 -12.77 18.09
C PHE A 241 48.21 -13.83 17.97
N THR A 242 48.65 -15.09 17.86
CA THR A 242 47.87 -16.29 18.15
C THR A 242 47.81 -16.48 19.67
N PRO A 243 46.76 -17.13 20.19
CA PRO A 243 47.05 -18.24 21.12
C PRO A 243 46.20 -19.48 20.86
N THR A 244 46.91 -20.61 20.68
CA THR A 244 46.39 -21.96 20.93
C THR A 244 46.64 -22.30 22.40
N PRO A 245 45.76 -23.07 23.05
CA PRO A 245 46.26 -24.30 23.65
C PRO A 245 45.35 -25.51 23.40
N THR A 246 45.98 -26.69 23.29
CA THR A 246 45.35 -27.98 23.01
C THR A 246 45.61 -28.96 24.15
N ALA A 247 44.59 -29.76 24.46
CA ALA A 247 44.60 -31.05 25.17
C ALA A 247 45.00 -31.13 26.66
N ALA A 248 44.10 -31.78 27.42
CA ALA A 248 44.47 -32.89 28.30
C ALA A 248 43.38 -33.99 28.14
N ALA A 249 43.79 -35.26 28.13
CA ALA A 249 42.91 -36.40 27.89
C ALA A 249 42.74 -37.25 29.17
N SER A 250 41.61 -37.95 29.28
CA SER A 250 41.40 -39.04 30.26
C SER A 250 40.47 -40.12 29.70
N THR A 251 40.92 -41.37 29.80
CA THR A 251 40.26 -42.66 29.59
C THR A 251 40.75 -43.61 30.73
N PRO A 252 40.28 -44.86 30.97
CA PRO A 252 39.47 -45.75 30.11
C PRO A 252 38.40 -46.66 30.82
N ALA A 253 37.76 -47.50 29.99
CA ALA A 253 37.40 -48.93 30.21
C ALA A 253 36.23 -49.39 31.11
N SER A 254 35.27 -50.10 30.48
CA SER A 254 34.86 -51.50 30.77
C SER A 254 33.99 -52.00 29.59
N LEU A 255 34.28 -53.03 28.78
CA LEU A 255 34.60 -54.47 28.95
C LEU A 255 33.42 -55.42 29.24
N ALA A 256 32.81 -55.93 28.16
CA ALA A 256 32.25 -57.27 27.93
C ALA A 256 31.84 -57.34 26.44
N ALA A 257 32.38 -58.15 25.52
CA ALA A 257 32.57 -59.61 25.46
C ALA A 257 31.27 -60.41 25.68
N SER A 258 30.93 -61.47 24.93
CA SER A 258 31.32 -61.99 23.60
C SER A 258 30.56 -63.32 23.41
N VAL A 259 29.78 -63.51 22.33
CA VAL A 259 29.64 -64.81 21.61
C VAL A 259 28.78 -64.68 20.35
N ASN A 260 29.23 -65.33 19.27
CA ASN A 260 28.49 -65.71 18.06
C ASN A 260 28.76 -67.22 17.84
N PRO A 261 27.83 -68.03 17.30
CA PRO A 261 28.05 -68.50 15.91
C PRO A 261 26.80 -68.98 15.09
N THR A 262 26.88 -68.85 13.75
CA THR A 262 26.39 -69.75 12.64
C THR A 262 24.95 -70.32 12.56
N THR A 263 24.21 -70.26 11.43
CA THR A 263 24.35 -69.39 10.22
C THR A 263 23.04 -68.90 9.56
N PRO A 264 22.34 -69.59 8.61
CA PRO A 264 21.98 -68.88 7.36
C PRO A 264 20.48 -68.74 7.02
N THR A 265 20.10 -67.52 6.56
CA THR A 265 19.20 -67.22 5.41
C THR A 265 17.68 -67.45 5.58
N PRO A 266 16.75 -66.66 4.94
CA PRO A 266 16.90 -65.44 4.13
C PRO A 266 16.16 -64.18 4.66
N THR A 267 16.52 -63.04 4.05
CA THR A 267 15.90 -61.71 4.01
C THR A 267 14.37 -61.71 3.75
N PRO A 268 13.64 -60.71 4.28
CA PRO A 268 13.38 -59.49 3.49
C PRO A 268 13.94 -58.21 4.12
N ASN A 269 14.47 -57.31 3.27
CA ASN A 269 15.07 -56.05 3.72
C ASN A 269 14.01 -55.07 4.23
N THR A 270 14.16 -54.59 5.47
CA THR A 270 13.57 -53.32 5.92
C THR A 270 14.69 -52.30 6.04
N PRO A 271 14.82 -51.33 5.12
CA PRO A 271 15.67 -50.17 5.33
C PRO A 271 15.04 -49.30 6.41
N THR A 272 15.64 -49.31 7.60
CA THR A 272 15.37 -48.35 8.68
C THR A 272 15.36 -46.93 8.09
N ALA A 273 14.27 -46.19 8.31
CA ALA A 273 14.17 -44.81 7.88
C ALA A 273 15.17 -43.95 8.66
N THR A 274 16.32 -43.67 8.06
CA THR A 274 17.26 -42.65 8.53
C THR A 274 16.50 -41.33 8.62
N ALA A 275 16.47 -40.72 9.80
CA ALA A 275 15.89 -39.40 9.99
C ALA A 275 16.74 -38.36 9.25
N THR A 276 16.40 -38.09 7.99
CA THR A 276 16.99 -37.01 7.21
C THR A 276 16.41 -35.68 7.65
N THR A 277 17.29 -34.81 8.12
CA THR A 277 17.06 -33.37 8.31
C THR A 277 16.34 -32.81 7.07
N PRO A 278 15.26 -32.00 7.23
CA PRO A 278 14.57 -31.44 6.08
C PRO A 278 15.47 -30.42 5.37
N ASN A 279 16.08 -30.86 4.28
CA ASN A 279 16.77 -30.01 3.32
C ASN A 279 15.72 -29.06 2.67
N PRO A 280 15.97 -27.75 2.50
CA PRO A 280 14.98 -26.77 2.05
C PRO A 280 14.74 -26.80 0.53
N THR A 281 14.51 -28.00 -0.03
CA THR A 281 14.18 -28.22 -1.45
C THR A 281 12.68 -28.24 -1.67
N ALA A 282 12.05 -27.07 -1.50
CA ALA A 282 10.65 -26.81 -1.86
C ALA A 282 10.44 -25.35 -2.30
N VAL A 283 11.33 -24.84 -3.15
CA VAL A 283 11.05 -23.66 -3.98
C VAL A 283 11.09 -24.17 -5.42
N LYS A 284 9.92 -24.26 -6.08
CA LYS A 284 9.91 -24.28 -7.55
C LYS A 284 10.49 -22.94 -7.96
N ASP A 285 11.68 -22.94 -8.57
CA ASP A 285 12.51 -21.74 -8.71
C ASP A 285 11.69 -20.58 -9.32
N LEU A 286 11.30 -19.67 -8.42
CA LEU A 286 10.33 -18.64 -8.74
C LEU A 286 10.95 -17.63 -9.70
N GLU A 287 12.27 -17.39 -9.60
CA GLU A 287 12.97 -16.51 -10.53
C GLU A 287 13.05 -17.15 -11.92
N ALA A 288 13.34 -18.46 -12.02
CA ALA A 288 13.33 -19.17 -13.30
C ALA A 288 11.95 -19.15 -13.99
N LEU A 289 10.86 -19.27 -13.22
CA LEU A 289 9.49 -19.14 -13.74
C LEU A 289 9.15 -17.71 -14.16
N LEU A 290 9.45 -16.71 -13.34
CA LEU A 290 9.16 -15.31 -13.64
C LEU A 290 9.98 -14.76 -14.82
N ASN A 291 11.12 -15.39 -15.13
CA ASN A 291 11.91 -15.10 -16.33
C ASN A 291 11.38 -15.79 -17.61
N THR A 292 10.45 -16.74 -17.50
CA THR A 292 9.96 -17.53 -18.64
C THR A 292 8.48 -17.33 -18.95
N VAL A 293 7.71 -16.73 -18.04
CA VAL A 293 6.25 -16.60 -18.15
C VAL A 293 5.81 -15.17 -17.77
N PRO A 294 4.87 -14.53 -18.51
CA PRO A 294 4.49 -13.14 -18.25
C PRO A 294 3.89 -12.90 -16.85
N GLU A 295 4.15 -11.71 -16.31
CA GLU A 295 3.58 -11.24 -15.05
C GLU A 295 2.11 -10.81 -15.23
N ILE A 296 1.22 -11.21 -14.32
CA ILE A 296 -0.16 -10.69 -14.28
C ILE A 296 -0.13 -9.27 -13.70
N THR A 297 -0.52 -8.26 -14.49
CA THR A 297 -0.44 -6.84 -14.12
C THR A 297 -1.78 -6.09 -14.15
N ASP A 298 -2.88 -6.72 -14.57
CA ASP A 298 -4.20 -6.08 -14.50
C ASP A 298 -4.67 -5.93 -13.05
N ALA A 299 -4.99 -4.70 -12.66
CA ALA A 299 -5.34 -4.36 -11.27
C ALA A 299 -6.59 -5.10 -10.75
N SER A 300 -7.57 -5.37 -11.59
CA SER A 300 -8.80 -6.08 -11.20
C SER A 300 -8.49 -7.56 -10.95
N VAL A 301 -7.75 -8.21 -11.87
CA VAL A 301 -7.27 -9.59 -11.70
C VAL A 301 -6.39 -9.72 -10.46
N LEU A 302 -5.45 -8.80 -10.26
CA LEU A 302 -4.61 -8.73 -9.05
C LEU A 302 -5.42 -8.57 -7.77
N ARG A 303 -6.54 -7.82 -7.78
CA ARG A 303 -7.42 -7.66 -6.61
C ARG A 303 -8.11 -8.96 -6.23
N ALA A 304 -8.62 -9.72 -7.20
CA ALA A 304 -9.23 -11.02 -6.92
C ALA A 304 -8.19 -12.05 -6.45
N LEU A 305 -7.03 -12.12 -7.12
CA LEU A 305 -5.93 -13.01 -6.73
C LEU A 305 -5.41 -12.67 -5.31
N GLN A 306 -5.21 -11.39 -4.98
CA GLN A 306 -4.83 -10.96 -3.62
C GLN A 306 -5.78 -11.52 -2.56
N ARG A 307 -7.09 -11.45 -2.81
CA ARG A 307 -8.12 -11.94 -1.90
C ARG A 307 -8.10 -13.46 -1.78
N GLN A 308 -7.93 -14.19 -2.89
CA GLN A 308 -7.78 -15.66 -2.83
C GLN A 308 -6.54 -16.06 -2.04
N VAL A 309 -5.40 -15.43 -2.28
CA VAL A 309 -4.13 -15.69 -1.59
C VAL A 309 -4.27 -15.39 -0.10
N TYR A 310 -4.94 -14.29 0.26
CA TYR A 310 -5.26 -13.99 1.65
C TYR A 310 -6.16 -15.06 2.29
N ASN A 311 -7.25 -15.45 1.63
CA ASN A 311 -8.16 -16.48 2.13
C ASN A 311 -7.51 -17.87 2.24
N GLN A 312 -6.42 -18.14 1.51
CA GLN A 312 -5.61 -19.36 1.65
C GLN A 312 -4.60 -19.26 2.80
N ILE A 313 -3.84 -18.16 2.90
CA ILE A 313 -2.76 -18.02 3.88
C ILE A 313 -3.30 -17.73 5.29
N ASN A 314 -4.31 -16.87 5.42
CA ASN A 314 -4.81 -16.39 6.70
C ASN A 314 -5.34 -17.50 7.64
N PRO A 315 -6.19 -18.46 7.21
CA PRO A 315 -6.65 -19.51 8.11
C PRO A 315 -5.54 -20.47 8.55
N GLU A 316 -4.55 -20.74 7.70
CA GLU A 316 -3.46 -21.68 7.98
C GLU A 316 -2.38 -21.11 8.92
N TRP A 317 -2.29 -19.79 9.06
CA TRP A 317 -1.36 -19.16 10.00
C TRP A 317 -1.91 -19.17 11.44
N ALA A 318 -1.82 -20.33 12.08
CA ALA A 318 -2.29 -20.53 13.46
C ALA A 318 -1.33 -19.95 14.52
N ASN A 319 -0.02 -20.20 14.40
CA ASN A 319 0.97 -19.79 15.41
C ASN A 319 1.55 -18.40 15.12
N ARG A 320 0.72 -17.37 15.30
CA ARG A 320 1.04 -15.99 14.88
C ARG A 320 2.06 -15.27 15.76
N SER A 321 2.06 -15.57 17.05
CA SER A 321 2.98 -14.99 18.05
C SER A 321 4.40 -15.57 18.00
N ALA A 322 4.69 -16.54 17.13
CA ALA A 322 6.02 -17.11 16.96
C ALA A 322 7.03 -16.18 16.26
N LEU A 323 6.55 -15.08 15.66
CA LEU A 323 7.37 -14.06 15.01
C LEU A 323 7.74 -12.95 15.99
N THR A 324 9.04 -12.69 16.13
CA THR A 324 9.60 -11.57 16.90
C THR A 324 9.76 -10.30 16.07
N GLN A 325 9.87 -10.45 14.74
CA GLN A 325 10.04 -9.39 13.76
C GLN A 325 9.21 -9.70 12.50
N ASP A 326 8.88 -8.67 11.74
CA ASP A 326 8.08 -8.80 10.52
C ASP A 326 8.84 -9.58 9.44
N SER A 327 8.13 -10.49 8.78
CA SER A 327 8.68 -11.39 7.77
C SER A 327 8.02 -11.13 6.42
N VAL A 328 8.76 -10.49 5.52
CA VAL A 328 8.37 -10.14 4.14
C VAL A 328 8.78 -11.23 3.16
N PHE A 329 7.83 -11.70 2.35
CA PHE A 329 8.02 -12.66 1.27
C PHE A 329 7.51 -12.12 -0.07
N ARG A 330 8.21 -12.45 -1.16
CA ARG A 330 7.69 -12.36 -2.54
C ARG A 330 7.04 -13.71 -2.85
N VAL A 331 5.76 -13.72 -3.19
CA VAL A 331 5.00 -14.95 -3.48
C VAL A 331 4.50 -14.90 -4.93
N GLY A 332 4.79 -15.95 -5.70
CA GLY A 332 4.28 -16.13 -7.06
C GLY A 332 3.00 -16.96 -7.05
N VAL A 333 1.99 -16.51 -7.80
CA VAL A 333 0.63 -17.06 -7.78
C VAL A 333 0.11 -17.19 -9.20
N ALA A 334 -0.45 -18.34 -9.59
CA ALA A 334 -1.03 -18.55 -10.92
C ALA A 334 -2.39 -17.84 -11.07
N GLY A 335 -2.93 -17.81 -12.30
CA GLY A 335 -4.19 -17.12 -12.62
C GLY A 335 -5.45 -17.72 -11.98
N ASP A 336 -5.33 -18.89 -11.34
CA ASP A 336 -6.39 -19.55 -10.55
C ASP A 336 -6.33 -19.26 -9.04
N GLY A 337 -5.25 -18.62 -8.58
CA GLY A 337 -4.97 -18.37 -7.16
C GLY A 337 -4.01 -19.38 -6.50
N SER A 338 -3.48 -20.38 -7.22
CA SER A 338 -2.53 -21.37 -6.67
C SER A 338 -1.16 -20.73 -6.36
N LEU A 339 -0.62 -20.94 -5.14
CA LEU A 339 0.72 -20.46 -4.76
C LEU A 339 1.81 -21.34 -5.40
N ILE A 340 2.61 -20.76 -6.29
CA ILE A 340 3.58 -21.50 -7.12
C ILE A 340 4.98 -21.57 -6.47
N GLY A 341 5.32 -20.55 -5.69
CA GLY A 341 6.62 -20.42 -5.03
C GLY A 341 6.66 -19.16 -4.18
N TYR A 342 7.63 -19.09 -3.27
CA TYR A 342 7.91 -17.89 -2.49
C TYR A 342 9.41 -17.70 -2.29
N LYS A 343 9.80 -16.47 -1.95
CA LYS A 343 11.17 -16.07 -1.65
C LYS A 343 11.18 -15.08 -0.49
N ALA A 344 12.03 -15.31 0.51
CA ALA A 344 12.28 -14.37 1.60
C ALA A 344 12.91 -13.07 1.06
N VAL A 345 12.48 -11.92 1.58
CA VAL A 345 12.93 -10.59 1.10
C VAL A 345 13.87 -9.92 2.11
N ASN A 346 13.50 -9.90 3.40
CA ASN A 346 14.36 -9.44 4.49
C ASN A 346 15.07 -10.62 5.17
N LYS A 347 16.07 -10.32 6.01
CA LYS A 347 16.90 -11.32 6.68
C LYS A 347 16.05 -12.26 7.54
N GLU A 348 15.16 -11.67 8.33
CA GLU A 348 14.30 -12.32 9.32
C GLU A 348 13.36 -13.34 8.68
N SER A 349 12.92 -13.11 7.43
CA SER A 349 12.08 -14.04 6.67
C SER A 349 12.73 -15.39 6.42
N ASN A 350 14.06 -15.47 6.31
CA ASN A 350 14.75 -16.75 6.09
C ASN A 350 14.61 -17.65 7.32
N ASP A 351 14.77 -17.08 8.51
CA ASP A 351 14.63 -17.78 9.79
C ASP A 351 13.14 -18.03 10.13
N ALA A 352 12.24 -17.21 9.56
CA ALA A 352 10.80 -17.31 9.77
C ALA A 352 10.07 -18.28 8.84
N VAL A 353 10.67 -18.82 7.76
CA VAL A 353 10.00 -19.71 6.78
C VAL A 353 9.16 -20.79 7.48
N ALA A 354 9.77 -21.54 8.41
CA ALA A 354 9.14 -22.64 9.13
C ALA A 354 8.02 -22.21 10.12
N LYS A 355 7.93 -20.91 10.42
CA LYS A 355 6.89 -20.29 11.28
C LYS A 355 5.70 -19.76 10.47
N THR A 356 5.81 -19.69 9.14
CA THR A 356 4.72 -19.31 8.23
C THR A 356 4.01 -20.55 7.68
N PRO A 357 2.75 -20.43 7.20
CA PRO A 357 2.08 -21.53 6.50
C PRO A 357 2.56 -21.70 5.04
N LEU A 358 3.36 -20.77 4.49
CA LEU A 358 3.77 -20.77 3.08
C LEU A 358 4.33 -22.12 2.57
N PRO A 359 5.19 -22.86 3.32
CA PRO A 359 5.71 -24.15 2.85
C PRO A 359 4.63 -25.21 2.62
N LYS A 360 3.50 -25.12 3.34
CA LYS A 360 2.39 -26.08 3.26
C LYS A 360 1.38 -25.74 2.17
N LEU A 361 1.38 -24.49 1.72
CA LEU A 361 0.43 -23.94 0.74
C LEU A 361 0.95 -23.98 -0.70
N LEU A 362 2.18 -24.47 -0.92
CA LEU A 362 2.76 -24.59 -2.25
C LEU A 362 1.98 -25.59 -3.10
N TYR A 363 1.72 -25.19 -4.34
CA TYR A 363 1.08 -25.99 -5.37
C TYR A 363 1.81 -27.32 -5.60
N ASN A 364 1.08 -28.43 -5.44
CA ASN A 364 1.59 -29.77 -5.70
C ASN A 364 1.22 -30.22 -7.13
N PRO A 365 2.17 -30.31 -8.08
CA PRO A 365 1.91 -30.73 -9.46
C PRO A 365 1.52 -32.21 -9.61
N ALA A 366 1.66 -33.03 -8.56
CA ALA A 366 1.13 -34.40 -8.53
C ALA A 366 -0.39 -34.46 -8.28
N GLY A 367 -1.05 -33.32 -8.02
CA GLY A 367 -2.50 -33.20 -7.97
C GLY A 367 -3.16 -33.06 -9.36
N SER A 368 -4.49 -32.92 -9.37
CA SER A 368 -5.36 -33.05 -10.56
C SER A 368 -5.12 -32.07 -11.72
N ARG A 369 -4.28 -31.04 -11.56
CA ARG A 369 -4.04 -29.98 -12.56
C ARG A 369 -2.68 -30.10 -13.29
N GLY A 370 -1.80 -31.02 -12.88
CA GLY A 370 -0.54 -31.30 -13.57
C GLY A 370 0.50 -30.17 -13.52
N PRO A 371 1.52 -30.17 -14.39
CA PRO A 371 2.57 -29.16 -14.38
C PRO A 371 2.08 -27.78 -14.83
N ILE A 372 2.26 -26.75 -13.98
CA ILE A 372 2.08 -25.36 -14.38
C ILE A 372 3.32 -24.93 -15.19
N THR A 373 3.18 -25.03 -16.51
CA THR A 373 4.13 -24.54 -17.53
C THR A 373 3.37 -23.58 -18.44
N ASN A 374 3.84 -22.33 -18.56
CA ASN A 374 3.29 -21.26 -19.42
C ASN A 374 1.98 -20.57 -18.95
N GLU A 375 1.58 -20.67 -17.68
CA GLU A 375 0.47 -19.86 -17.13
C GLU A 375 1.00 -18.54 -16.51
N PRO A 376 0.46 -17.36 -16.88
CA PRO A 376 0.87 -16.07 -16.30
C PRO A 376 0.88 -16.06 -14.77
N ILE A 377 1.87 -15.39 -14.18
CA ILE A 377 2.11 -15.42 -12.73
C ILE A 377 1.91 -14.01 -12.14
N ALA A 378 0.95 -13.87 -11.22
CA ALA A 378 0.86 -12.71 -10.34
C ALA A 378 1.94 -12.78 -9.26
N GLN A 379 2.45 -11.61 -8.85
CA GLN A 379 3.42 -11.50 -7.77
C GLN A 379 2.80 -10.69 -6.63
N PHE A 380 2.93 -11.20 -5.41
CA PHE A 380 2.46 -10.54 -4.19
C PHE A 380 3.60 -10.34 -3.20
N LYS A 381 3.61 -9.19 -2.52
CA LYS A 381 4.31 -9.00 -1.26
C LYS A 381 3.40 -9.54 -0.16
N VAL A 382 3.87 -10.52 0.59
CA VAL A 382 3.18 -11.08 1.76
C VAL A 382 4.01 -10.76 2.99
N VAL A 383 3.41 -10.07 3.97
CA VAL A 383 4.06 -9.71 5.24
C VAL A 383 3.36 -10.43 6.37
N PHE A 384 4.11 -11.24 7.11
CA PHE A 384 3.69 -11.79 8.39
C PHE A 384 4.25 -10.88 9.48
N THR A 385 3.43 -10.05 10.08
CA THR A 385 3.90 -9.11 11.13
C THR A 385 4.12 -9.83 12.46
N ASN A 386 5.03 -9.33 13.30
CA ASN A 386 5.21 -9.82 14.67
C ASN A 386 3.97 -9.59 15.57
N ARG A 387 3.04 -8.74 15.12
CA ARG A 387 1.74 -8.49 15.73
C ARG A 387 0.65 -9.49 15.30
N GLY A 388 0.98 -10.47 14.45
CA GLY A 388 0.03 -11.49 13.99
C GLY A 388 -0.95 -11.02 12.92
N ILE A 389 -0.72 -9.85 12.32
CA ILE A 389 -1.45 -9.33 11.16
C ILE A 389 -0.76 -9.85 9.90
N LEU A 390 -1.55 -10.33 8.94
CA LEU A 390 -1.08 -10.80 7.63
C LEU A 390 -1.40 -9.73 6.58
N GLU A 391 -0.39 -9.10 6.00
CA GLU A 391 -0.60 -8.11 4.94
C GLU A 391 -0.28 -8.74 3.58
N ILE A 392 -1.13 -8.49 2.58
CA ILE A 392 -0.88 -8.93 1.20
C ILE A 392 -1.16 -7.77 0.27
N SER A 393 -0.21 -7.45 -0.61
CA SER A 393 -0.35 -6.45 -1.67
C SER A 393 0.33 -6.93 -2.95
N PRO A 394 -0.07 -6.44 -4.14
CA PRO A 394 0.63 -6.81 -5.37
C PRO A 394 2.07 -6.31 -5.29
N TRP A 395 3.01 -7.08 -5.83
CA TRP A 395 4.46 -6.80 -5.70
C TRP A 395 4.85 -5.41 -6.24
N ARG A 396 4.14 -4.92 -7.25
CA ARG A 396 4.31 -3.59 -7.87
C ARG A 396 3.22 -2.58 -7.48
N GLY A 397 2.37 -2.92 -6.50
CA GLY A 397 1.12 -2.21 -6.24
C GLY A 397 0.10 -2.35 -7.38
N TYR A 398 -0.95 -1.53 -7.36
CA TYR A 398 -1.91 -1.45 -8.46
C TYR A 398 -1.52 -0.31 -9.41
N THR A 399 -1.47 -0.61 -10.71
CA THR A 399 -1.17 0.35 -11.79
C THR A 399 -2.31 1.31 -12.13
N LYS A 400 -3.52 0.99 -11.67
CA LYS A 400 -4.77 1.75 -11.79
C LYS A 400 -5.67 1.34 -10.62
N THR A 401 -6.69 2.13 -10.29
CA THR A 401 -7.75 1.68 -9.37
C THR A 401 -8.33 0.35 -9.88
N PRO A 402 -8.38 -0.72 -9.07
CA PRO A 402 -9.04 -1.96 -9.47
C PRO A 402 -10.48 -1.71 -9.87
N GLU A 403 -10.98 -2.49 -10.82
CA GLU A 403 -12.39 -2.57 -11.14
C GLU A 403 -12.95 -3.92 -10.71
N VAL A 404 -14.23 -4.13 -10.99
CA VAL A 404 -14.89 -5.41 -10.81
C VAL A 404 -14.46 -6.37 -11.92
N ILE A 405 -14.15 -7.62 -11.61
CA ILE A 405 -13.99 -8.65 -12.64
C ILE A 405 -15.39 -9.14 -13.07
N GLY A 406 -15.60 -9.24 -14.38
CA GLY A 406 -16.83 -9.79 -14.96
C GLY A 406 -17.86 -8.74 -15.35
N SER A 407 -18.97 -9.19 -15.93
CA SER A 407 -20.07 -8.29 -16.31
C SER A 407 -20.85 -7.85 -15.07
N LYS A 408 -21.23 -6.58 -14.99
CA LYS A 408 -22.09 -6.08 -13.90
C LYS A 408 -23.57 -6.31 -14.24
N ILE A 409 -24.36 -6.80 -13.29
CA ILE A 409 -25.83 -6.71 -13.37
C ILE A 409 -26.22 -5.24 -13.16
N THR A 410 -26.80 -4.63 -14.18
CA THR A 410 -27.17 -3.20 -14.21
C THR A 410 -28.68 -2.94 -14.19
N ASP A 411 -29.51 -3.96 -14.37
CA ASP A 411 -30.97 -3.80 -14.33
C ASP A 411 -31.45 -3.41 -12.91
N THR A 412 -32.10 -2.25 -12.79
CA THR A 412 -32.50 -1.65 -11.52
C THR A 412 -33.43 -2.54 -10.71
N ASN A 413 -34.37 -3.24 -11.36
CA ASN A 413 -35.34 -4.11 -10.68
C ASN A 413 -34.66 -5.35 -10.11
N THR A 414 -33.75 -5.95 -10.89
CA THR A 414 -32.91 -7.09 -10.48
C THR A 414 -31.99 -6.69 -9.33
N VAL A 415 -31.29 -5.56 -9.44
CA VAL A 415 -30.39 -5.06 -8.39
C VAL A 415 -31.15 -4.75 -7.10
N SER A 416 -32.34 -4.16 -7.18
CA SER A 416 -33.21 -3.92 -6.01
C SER A 416 -33.66 -5.21 -5.33
N THR A 417 -34.09 -6.21 -6.13
CA THR A 417 -34.50 -7.53 -5.65
C THR A 417 -33.34 -8.26 -4.97
N LEU A 418 -32.15 -8.24 -5.59
CA LEU A 418 -30.93 -8.83 -5.04
C LEU A 418 -30.46 -8.13 -3.77
N ASN A 419 -30.57 -6.79 -3.68
CA ASN A 419 -30.28 -6.05 -2.45
C ASN A 419 -31.17 -6.51 -1.28
N LYS A 420 -32.49 -6.57 -1.51
CA LYS A 420 -33.45 -7.04 -0.50
C LYS A 420 -33.12 -8.48 -0.08
N LYS A 421 -32.92 -9.39 -1.03
CA LYS A 421 -32.55 -10.78 -0.74
C LYS A 421 -31.26 -10.88 0.06
N LEU A 422 -30.22 -10.10 -0.28
CA LEU A 422 -28.97 -10.06 0.48
C LEU A 422 -29.19 -9.62 1.92
N THR A 423 -29.93 -8.52 2.10
CA THR A 423 -30.24 -7.94 3.41
C THR A 423 -31.00 -8.94 4.30
N ASP A 424 -32.02 -9.59 3.74
CA ASP A 424 -32.84 -10.57 4.47
C ASP A 424 -32.01 -11.82 4.82
N THR A 425 -31.18 -12.33 3.90
CA THR A 425 -30.36 -13.53 4.12
C THR A 425 -29.25 -13.28 5.17
N ILE A 426 -28.57 -12.13 5.10
CA ILE A 426 -27.57 -11.75 6.12
C ILE A 426 -28.25 -11.57 7.48
N ARG A 427 -29.40 -10.87 7.55
CA ARG A 427 -30.12 -10.65 8.81
C ARG A 427 -30.58 -11.97 9.44
N GLN A 428 -31.06 -12.93 8.66
CA GLN A 428 -31.42 -14.28 9.14
C GLN A 428 -30.20 -15.08 9.63
N SER A 429 -29.01 -14.80 9.08
CA SER A 429 -27.76 -15.48 9.44
C SER A 429 -27.00 -14.80 10.59
N LEU A 430 -27.42 -13.61 11.00
CA LEU A 430 -26.77 -12.81 12.05
C LEU A 430 -27.34 -13.19 13.42
N SER A 431 -26.47 -13.35 14.43
CA SER A 431 -26.91 -13.59 15.80
C SER A 431 -27.41 -12.30 16.45
N ASN A 432 -28.51 -12.37 17.19
CA ASN A 432 -29.15 -11.22 17.86
C ASN A 432 -28.28 -10.52 18.93
N THR A 433 -27.10 -11.05 19.23
CA THR A 433 -26.15 -10.54 20.24
C THR A 433 -24.84 -10.03 19.64
N THR A 434 -24.67 -10.03 18.31
CA THR A 434 -23.42 -9.61 17.68
C THR A 434 -23.28 -8.09 17.67
N SER A 435 -22.38 -7.58 18.51
CA SER A 435 -21.89 -6.20 18.48
C SER A 435 -20.46 -6.18 17.94
N PHE A 436 -20.13 -5.14 17.16
CA PHE A 436 -18.83 -4.97 16.51
C PHE A 436 -18.12 -3.72 17.06
N PRO A 437 -16.79 -3.64 17.09
CA PRO A 437 -16.09 -2.49 17.69
C PRO A 437 -16.16 -1.21 16.84
N LYS A 438 -16.30 -1.35 15.52
CA LYS A 438 -16.42 -0.28 14.51
C LYS A 438 -17.26 -0.80 13.34
N ASP A 439 -17.59 0.07 12.40
CA ASP A 439 -18.24 -0.30 11.13
C ASP A 439 -17.41 -1.32 10.33
N LEU A 440 -17.93 -2.53 10.14
CA LEU A 440 -17.30 -3.54 9.28
C LEU A 440 -17.85 -3.38 7.85
N LYS A 441 -17.06 -2.76 6.97
CA LYS A 441 -17.42 -2.49 5.57
C LYS A 441 -16.97 -3.64 4.67
N TYR A 442 -17.88 -4.19 3.86
CA TYR A 442 -17.60 -5.25 2.88
C TYR A 442 -18.19 -4.92 1.51
N ARG A 443 -17.57 -5.42 0.44
CA ARG A 443 -18.17 -5.53 -0.90
C ARG A 443 -18.56 -6.99 -1.13
N VAL A 444 -19.85 -7.26 -1.20
CA VAL A 444 -20.43 -8.58 -1.49
C VAL A 444 -20.97 -8.60 -2.93
N ALA A 445 -20.72 -9.69 -3.64
CA ALA A 445 -21.21 -9.94 -4.99
C ALA A 445 -22.20 -11.11 -5.00
N LEU A 446 -23.31 -10.92 -5.69
CA LEU A 446 -24.36 -11.92 -5.92
C LEU A 446 -24.44 -12.27 -7.41
N ASN A 447 -24.67 -13.54 -7.72
CA ASN A 447 -25.14 -13.94 -9.06
C ASN A 447 -26.63 -13.58 -9.25
N LYS A 448 -27.20 -13.91 -10.43
CA LYS A 448 -28.60 -13.60 -10.76
C LYS A 448 -29.60 -14.29 -9.84
N GLU A 449 -29.23 -15.45 -9.32
CA GLU A 449 -30.02 -16.28 -8.42
C GLU A 449 -29.98 -15.75 -6.98
N GLY A 450 -29.09 -14.79 -6.67
CA GLY A 450 -28.90 -14.22 -5.34
C GLY A 450 -28.13 -15.12 -4.38
N THR A 451 -27.22 -15.95 -4.92
CA THR A 451 -26.20 -16.68 -4.18
C THR A 451 -24.94 -15.82 -4.10
N ILE A 452 -24.22 -15.84 -2.96
CA ILE A 452 -22.94 -15.12 -2.84
C ILE A 452 -21.90 -15.79 -3.74
N ALA A 453 -21.43 -15.03 -4.73
CA ALA A 453 -20.36 -15.43 -5.62
C ALA A 453 -18.98 -14.91 -5.17
N ASP A 454 -18.96 -13.81 -4.41
CA ASP A 454 -17.73 -13.18 -3.92
C ASP A 454 -18.03 -12.28 -2.71
N TYR A 455 -17.08 -12.11 -1.80
CA TYR A 455 -17.15 -11.09 -0.73
C TYR A 455 -15.75 -10.62 -0.35
N GLU A 456 -15.62 -9.36 0.06
CA GLU A 456 -14.32 -8.74 0.33
C GLU A 456 -14.44 -7.70 1.45
N PRO A 457 -13.58 -7.72 2.49
CA PRO A 457 -13.49 -6.64 3.47
C PRO A 457 -12.90 -5.37 2.84
N LEU A 458 -13.53 -4.23 3.08
CA LEU A 458 -13.14 -2.91 2.54
C LEU A 458 -12.36 -2.05 3.54
N ASN A 459 -12.35 -2.42 4.83
CA ASN A 459 -11.56 -1.75 5.87
C ASN A 459 -10.94 -2.76 6.85
N GLN A 460 -9.92 -2.34 7.58
CA GLN A 460 -9.12 -3.23 8.45
C GLN A 460 -9.97 -3.95 9.50
N VAL A 461 -10.95 -3.28 10.11
CA VAL A 461 -11.83 -3.95 11.08
C VAL A 461 -12.70 -5.04 10.45
N ALA A 462 -13.21 -4.86 9.22
CA ALA A 462 -13.92 -5.94 8.52
C ALA A 462 -13.02 -7.15 8.24
N PHE A 463 -11.72 -6.92 8.11
CA PHE A 463 -10.73 -7.96 7.94
C PHE A 463 -10.39 -8.65 9.27
N ASP A 464 -10.18 -7.91 10.36
CA ASP A 464 -9.85 -8.47 11.68
C ASP A 464 -11.02 -9.26 12.27
N TYR A 465 -12.23 -8.72 12.15
CA TYR A 465 -13.46 -9.25 12.72
C TYR A 465 -14.26 -10.11 11.72
N PHE A 466 -13.65 -10.53 10.60
CA PHE A 466 -14.36 -11.24 9.52
C PHE A 466 -15.13 -12.48 9.99
N ARG A 467 -14.55 -13.24 10.93
CA ARG A 467 -15.15 -14.46 11.53
C ARG A 467 -16.40 -14.20 12.37
N GLN A 468 -16.65 -12.95 12.77
CA GLN A 468 -17.84 -12.57 13.53
C GLN A 468 -19.03 -12.20 12.63
N THR A 469 -18.80 -12.07 11.32
CA THR A 469 -19.86 -11.87 10.33
C THR A 469 -20.32 -13.22 9.75
N PRO A 470 -21.57 -13.32 9.24
CA PRO A 470 -22.03 -14.56 8.61
C PRO A 470 -21.41 -14.81 7.23
N LEU A 471 -20.80 -13.81 6.59
CA LEU A 471 -20.32 -13.88 5.20
C LEU A 471 -19.37 -15.08 4.92
N PRO A 472 -18.35 -15.38 5.75
CA PRO A 472 -17.46 -16.50 5.49
C PRO A 472 -18.17 -17.84 5.57
N LYS A 473 -19.12 -17.99 6.52
CA LYS A 473 -19.93 -19.20 6.64
C LYS A 473 -20.86 -19.35 5.44
N MET A 474 -21.60 -18.31 5.08
CA MET A 474 -22.49 -18.32 3.91
C MET A 474 -21.76 -18.68 2.62
N PHE A 475 -20.50 -18.25 2.47
CA PHE A 475 -19.65 -18.58 1.33
C PHE A 475 -19.13 -20.03 1.37
N GLN A 476 -18.66 -20.46 2.55
CA GLN A 476 -18.23 -21.83 2.83
C GLN A 476 -19.36 -22.85 2.59
N ASP A 477 -20.60 -22.51 2.93
CA ASP A 477 -21.80 -23.34 2.72
C ASP A 477 -22.14 -23.51 1.22
N VAL A 478 -21.71 -22.58 0.35
CA VAL A 478 -21.89 -22.64 -1.11
C VAL A 478 -20.75 -23.40 -1.81
N TYR A 479 -19.50 -23.11 -1.44
CA TYR A 479 -18.31 -23.57 -2.18
C TYR A 479 -17.53 -24.71 -1.52
N GLY A 480 -17.86 -25.09 -0.28
CA GLY A 480 -17.07 -26.03 0.51
C GLY A 480 -15.69 -25.49 0.91
N SER A 481 -15.38 -24.22 0.63
CA SER A 481 -14.16 -23.53 1.03
C SER A 481 -14.37 -22.01 1.12
N ASN A 482 -13.38 -21.29 1.66
CA ASN A 482 -13.35 -19.82 1.67
C ASN A 482 -12.78 -19.21 0.37
N VAL A 483 -12.67 -20.01 -0.71
CA VAL A 483 -12.10 -19.60 -2.00
C VAL A 483 -13.05 -20.02 -3.14
N ALA A 484 -13.50 -19.06 -3.95
CA ALA A 484 -14.09 -19.33 -5.26
C ALA A 484 -13.05 -19.07 -6.36
N ALA A 485 -13.31 -19.61 -7.56
CA ALA A 485 -12.50 -19.31 -8.74
C ALA A 485 -12.60 -17.80 -9.10
N PRO A 486 -11.50 -17.15 -9.53
CA PRO A 486 -11.46 -15.69 -9.66
C PRO A 486 -12.17 -15.16 -10.91
N ASN A 487 -12.77 -16.03 -11.72
CA ASN A 487 -13.19 -15.74 -13.08
C ASN A 487 -14.53 -16.39 -13.49
N SER A 488 -15.50 -16.49 -12.57
CA SER A 488 -16.89 -16.76 -12.97
C SER A 488 -17.32 -15.67 -13.98
N LYS A 489 -17.41 -16.02 -15.27
CA LYS A 489 -17.83 -15.10 -16.35
C LYS A 489 -19.31 -14.68 -16.24
N GLU A 490 -19.99 -15.15 -15.21
CA GLU A 490 -21.36 -14.84 -14.86
C GLU A 490 -21.51 -13.35 -14.52
N PRO A 491 -22.60 -12.69 -14.92
CA PRO A 491 -22.88 -11.32 -14.48
C PRO A 491 -23.17 -11.27 -12.98
N LEU A 492 -22.54 -10.34 -12.27
CA LEU A 492 -22.68 -10.18 -10.81
C LEU A 492 -23.26 -8.82 -10.42
N ALA A 493 -24.10 -8.81 -9.39
CA ALA A 493 -24.60 -7.60 -8.71
C ALA A 493 -23.76 -7.35 -7.45
N HIS A 494 -23.31 -6.12 -7.24
CA HIS A 494 -22.38 -5.79 -6.15
C HIS A 494 -22.98 -4.80 -5.16
N PHE A 495 -22.80 -5.11 -3.89
CA PHE A 495 -23.36 -4.37 -2.77
C PHE A 495 -22.29 -4.05 -1.74
N GLN A 496 -22.34 -2.85 -1.19
CA GLN A 496 -21.62 -2.48 0.01
C GLN A 496 -22.50 -2.88 1.19
N VAL A 497 -21.97 -3.78 2.00
CA VAL A 497 -22.57 -4.27 3.25
C VAL A 497 -21.80 -3.63 4.40
N VAL A 498 -22.49 -2.96 5.32
CA VAL A 498 -21.88 -2.41 6.54
C VAL A 498 -22.57 -3.01 7.75
N PHE A 499 -21.80 -3.73 8.57
CA PHE A 499 -22.23 -4.16 9.90
C PHE A 499 -21.83 -3.07 10.90
N LYS A 500 -22.83 -2.45 11.53
CA LYS A 500 -22.65 -1.35 12.50
C LYS A 500 -22.37 -1.88 13.91
N PRO A 501 -21.66 -1.13 14.78
CA PRO A 501 -21.37 -1.51 16.17
C PRO A 501 -22.59 -1.94 17.01
N ASN A 502 -23.74 -1.32 16.76
CA ASN A 502 -25.01 -1.59 17.43
C ASN A 502 -25.79 -2.79 16.86
N GLY A 503 -25.18 -3.59 15.97
CA GLY A 503 -25.81 -4.74 15.32
C GLY A 503 -26.69 -4.39 14.11
N ASN A 504 -26.83 -3.10 13.75
CA ASN A 504 -27.55 -2.72 12.54
C ASN A 504 -26.81 -3.17 11.27
N LEU A 505 -27.57 -3.43 10.21
CA LEU A 505 -27.08 -3.84 8.91
C LEU A 505 -27.53 -2.84 7.83
N GLU A 506 -26.58 -2.26 7.11
CA GLU A 506 -26.82 -1.43 5.94
C GLU A 506 -26.35 -2.15 4.68
N VAL A 507 -27.19 -2.20 3.64
CA VAL A 507 -26.84 -2.80 2.34
C VAL A 507 -27.23 -1.84 1.22
N THR A 508 -26.24 -1.42 0.44
CA THR A 508 -26.41 -0.43 -0.64
C THR A 508 -25.74 -0.90 -1.93
N PRO A 509 -26.19 -0.48 -3.12
CA PRO A 509 -25.48 -0.76 -4.37
C PRO A 509 -24.06 -0.19 -4.33
N TRP A 510 -23.06 -1.01 -4.61
CA TRP A 510 -21.66 -0.59 -4.50
C TRP A 510 -21.19 0.27 -5.68
N LYS A 511 -20.44 1.33 -5.33
CA LYS A 511 -20.00 2.40 -6.23
C LYS A 511 -18.59 2.20 -6.83
N GLY A 512 -17.80 1.26 -6.31
CA GLY A 512 -16.41 1.00 -6.76
C GLY A 512 -15.38 1.19 -5.64
N TYR A 513 -14.09 1.01 -5.97
CA TYR A 513 -12.97 1.05 -5.01
C TYR A 513 -12.36 2.46 -4.78
N GLY A 514 -12.99 3.54 -5.28
CA GLY A 514 -12.41 4.90 -5.29
C GLY A 514 -13.42 6.01 -4.96
N GLN A 515 -14.29 5.76 -3.99
CA GLN A 515 -15.35 6.66 -3.50
C GLN A 515 -15.44 6.56 -1.98
#